data_AF-A0A7J3VI06-F1
#
_entry.id   AF-A0A7J3VI06-F1
#
_cell.length_a   1.000
_cell.length_b   1.000
_cell.length_c   1.000
_cell.angle_alpha   90.00
_cell.angle_beta   90.00
_cell.angle_gamma   90.00
#
_symmetry.space_group_name_H-M   'P 1'
#
loop_
_entity.id
_entity.type
_entity.pdbx_description
1 polymer ?
#
loop_
_entity_poly.entity_id
_entity_poly.type
_entity_poly.pdbx_seq_one_letter_code
_entity_poly.pdbx_strand_id
1 'polypeptide(L)'
;MKLRRLRDHFFIYGFLCLVWYLLRTGTKPSRAVYPCQQSAGFVAHLWTLTYAAPVLAAVESDRFRIHWKTVVLVLLIGVGAYGYMNLNNTDDYEMSPVNLNLEPATATEPDPSVIYAITGTNGADDGVNRLIDLMDEHDQPFY
;
A
#
# COMPACT_ATOMS: atom_id res chain seq x y z
N MET A 1 -38.15 -12.74 4.76
CA MET A 1 -37.71 -11.33 4.55
C MET A 1 -36.27 -11.03 5.00
N LYS A 2 -35.74 -11.66 6.07
CA LYS A 2 -34.37 -11.40 6.57
C LYS A 2 -33.23 -11.84 5.64
N LEU A 3 -33.40 -12.95 4.90
CA LEU A 3 -32.35 -13.53 4.06
C LEU A 3 -31.93 -12.63 2.88
N ARG A 4 -32.91 -11.97 2.23
CA ARG A 4 -32.63 -11.07 1.09
C ARG A 4 -31.81 -9.87 1.53
N ARG A 5 -32.19 -9.26 2.65
CA ARG A 5 -31.47 -8.14 3.24
C ARG A 5 -30.03 -8.53 3.59
N LEU A 6 -29.82 -9.69 4.21
CA LEU A 6 -28.47 -10.14 4.58
C LEU A 6 -27.58 -10.36 3.35
N ARG A 7 -28.15 -10.92 2.28
CA ARG A 7 -27.48 -11.08 0.99
C ARG A 7 -27.10 -9.74 0.36
N ASP A 8 -28.01 -8.77 0.36
CA ASP A 8 -27.76 -7.44 -0.22
C ASP A 8 -26.63 -6.71 0.53
N HIS A 9 -26.59 -6.82 1.86
CA HIS A 9 -25.50 -6.27 2.67
C HIS A 9 -24.18 -6.98 2.40
N PHE A 10 -24.17 -8.31 2.31
CA PHE A 10 -22.97 -9.07 1.98
C PHE A 10 -22.46 -8.74 0.57
N PHE A 11 -23.36 -8.52 -0.39
CA PHE A 11 -22.99 -8.13 -1.74
C PHE A 11 -22.24 -6.79 -1.76
N ILE A 12 -22.80 -5.75 -1.13
CA ILE A 12 -22.15 -4.42 -1.09
C ILE A 12 -20.85 -4.48 -0.29
N TYR A 13 -20.87 -5.11 0.88
CA TYR A 13 -19.70 -5.21 1.75
C TYR A 13 -18.56 -5.97 1.08
N GLY A 14 -18.83 -7.14 0.50
CA GLY A 14 -17.82 -7.93 -0.19
C GLY A 14 -17.24 -7.24 -1.43
N PHE A 15 -18.07 -6.50 -2.16
CA PHE A 15 -17.62 -5.68 -3.28
C PHE A 15 -16.71 -4.53 -2.81
N LEU A 16 -17.06 -3.83 -1.72
CA LEU A 16 -16.22 -2.79 -1.14
C LEU A 16 -14.88 -3.35 -0.64
N CYS A 17 -14.87 -4.53 -0.04
CA CYS A 17 -13.62 -5.21 0.34
C CYS A 17 -12.74 -5.53 -0.88
N LEU A 18 -13.34 -5.96 -2.00
CA LEU A 18 -12.62 -6.22 -3.25
C LEU A 18 -12.01 -4.93 -3.82
N VAL A 19 -12.78 -3.84 -3.88
CA VAL A 19 -12.30 -2.54 -4.35
C VAL A 19 -11.17 -2.03 -3.45
N TRP A 20 -11.36 -2.06 -2.13
CA TRP A 20 -10.35 -1.64 -1.16
C TRP A 20 -9.06 -2.45 -1.27
N TYR A 21 -9.17 -3.78 -1.40
CA TYR A 21 -8.03 -4.68 -1.56
C TYR A 21 -7.24 -4.37 -2.84
N LEU A 22 -7.93 -4.18 -3.96
CA LEU A 22 -7.30 -3.84 -5.24
C LEU A 22 -6.63 -2.48 -5.21
N LEU A 23 -7.31 -1.45 -4.70
CA LEU A 23 -6.75 -0.09 -4.61
C LEU A 23 -5.52 -0.05 -3.72
N ARG A 24 -5.54 -0.79 -2.60
CA ARG A 24 -4.47 -0.67 -1.62
C ARG A 24 -3.27 -1.59 -1.88
N THR A 25 -3.52 -2.75 -2.49
CA THR A 25 -2.46 -3.66 -2.95
C THR A 25 -1.83 -3.15 -4.24
N GLY A 26 -2.64 -2.73 -5.23
CA GLY A 26 -2.20 -2.06 -6.45
C GLY A 26 -0.95 -2.66 -7.07
N THR A 27 0.09 -1.83 -7.25
CA THR A 27 1.39 -2.19 -7.83
C THR A 27 2.43 -2.67 -6.81
N LYS A 28 2.13 -2.66 -5.50
CA LYS A 28 3.06 -3.09 -4.45
C LYS A 28 2.54 -4.37 -3.78
N PRO A 29 2.90 -5.57 -4.29
CA PRO A 29 2.39 -6.84 -3.78
C PRO A 29 2.78 -7.12 -2.33
N SER A 30 3.84 -6.48 -1.81
CA SER A 30 4.24 -6.58 -0.40
C SER A 30 3.14 -6.12 0.57
N ARG A 31 2.22 -5.25 0.15
CA ARG A 31 1.11 -4.77 0.98
C ARG A 31 0.00 -5.81 1.17
N ALA A 32 -0.08 -6.84 0.34
CA ALA A 32 -1.05 -7.92 0.49
C ALA A 32 -0.84 -8.73 1.79
N VAL A 33 0.39 -8.74 2.31
CA VAL A 33 0.76 -9.44 3.55
C VAL A 33 0.24 -8.70 4.79
N TYR A 34 -0.19 -7.45 4.68
CA TYR A 34 -0.72 -6.72 5.83
C TYR A 34 -2.02 -7.36 6.34
N PRO A 35 -2.23 -7.44 7.66
CA PRO A 35 -3.35 -8.17 8.24
C PRO A 35 -4.73 -7.66 7.77
N CYS A 36 -4.85 -6.35 7.56
CA CYS A 36 -6.08 -5.74 7.02
C CYS A 36 -6.31 -6.03 5.53
N GLN A 37 -5.23 -6.29 4.77
CA GLN A 37 -5.34 -6.68 3.37
C GLN A 37 -5.67 -8.16 3.23
N GLN A 38 -5.11 -9.01 4.08
CA GLN A 38 -5.45 -10.44 4.11
C GLN A 38 -6.94 -10.67 4.43
N SER A 39 -7.48 -9.95 5.42
CA SER A 39 -8.90 -10.06 5.76
C SER A 39 -9.82 -9.55 4.65
N ALA A 40 -9.49 -8.39 4.06
CA ALA A 40 -10.23 -7.86 2.90
C ALA A 40 -10.16 -8.81 1.70
N GLY A 41 -8.99 -9.40 1.43
CA GLY A 41 -8.75 -10.35 0.35
C GLY A 41 -9.55 -11.65 0.49
N PHE A 42 -9.72 -12.14 1.72
CA PHE A 42 -10.57 -13.31 2.01
C PHE A 42 -12.05 -13.04 1.69
N VAL A 43 -12.59 -11.91 2.17
CA VAL A 43 -13.98 -11.52 1.90
C VAL A 43 -14.20 -11.28 0.40
N ALA A 44 -13.24 -10.64 -0.26
CA ALA A 44 -13.26 -10.42 -1.70
C ALA A 44 -13.29 -11.74 -2.49
N HIS A 45 -12.50 -12.74 -2.07
CA HIS A 45 -12.52 -14.08 -2.67
C HIS A 45 -13.88 -14.77 -2.53
N LEU A 46 -14.47 -14.74 -1.32
CA LEU A 46 -15.80 -15.30 -1.11
C LEU A 46 -16.84 -14.61 -1.97
N TRP A 47 -16.81 -13.28 -2.04
CA TRP A 47 -17.71 -12.51 -2.90
C TRP A 47 -17.55 -12.90 -4.39
N THR A 48 -16.31 -13.03 -4.86
CA THR A 48 -16.00 -13.41 -6.24
C THR A 48 -16.50 -14.81 -6.57
N LEU A 49 -16.26 -15.79 -5.69
CA LEU A 49 -16.75 -17.16 -5.88
C LEU A 49 -18.28 -17.24 -5.86
N THR A 50 -18.93 -16.45 -5.00
CA THR A 50 -20.38 -16.52 -4.82
C THR A 50 -21.14 -15.81 -5.94
N TYR A 51 -20.62 -14.68 -6.44
CA TYR A 51 -21.34 -13.82 -7.39
C TYR A 51 -20.69 -13.73 -8.77
N ALA A 52 -19.37 -13.64 -8.86
CA ALA A 52 -18.69 -13.47 -10.14
C ALA A 52 -18.48 -14.80 -10.88
N ALA A 53 -18.05 -15.85 -10.17
CA ALA A 53 -17.79 -17.16 -10.76
C ALA A 53 -19.00 -17.79 -11.49
N PRO A 54 -20.24 -17.83 -10.93
CA PRO A 54 -21.38 -18.39 -11.65
C PRO A 54 -21.78 -17.56 -12.87
N VAL A 55 -21.62 -16.23 -12.82
CA VAL A 55 -21.86 -15.36 -13.97
C VAL A 55 -20.83 -15.66 -15.06
N LEU A 56 -19.55 -15.72 -14.72
CA LEU A 56 -18.47 -16.07 -15.66
C LEU A 56 -18.64 -17.47 -16.25
N ALA A 57 -19.11 -18.44 -15.46
CA ALA A 57 -19.41 -19.80 -15.92
C ALA A 57 -20.65 -19.87 -16.83
N ALA A 58 -21.63 -18.97 -16.63
CA ALA A 58 -22.84 -18.87 -17.46
C ALA A 58 -22.62 -18.09 -18.76
N VAL A 59 -21.54 -17.32 -18.88
CA VAL A 59 -21.17 -16.71 -20.16
C VAL A 59 -20.61 -17.79 -21.09
N GLU A 60 -21.30 -18.02 -22.21
CA GLU A 60 -20.81 -18.91 -23.27
C GLU A 60 -19.41 -18.46 -23.73
N SER A 61 -18.46 -19.39 -23.65
CA SER A 61 -17.03 -19.18 -23.93
C SER A 61 -16.79 -18.45 -25.25
N ASP A 62 -17.59 -18.70 -26.29
CA ASP A 62 -17.40 -18.07 -27.61
C ASP A 62 -17.70 -16.57 -27.62
N ARG A 63 -18.73 -16.09 -26.92
CA ARG A 63 -19.06 -14.66 -26.87
C ARG A 63 -18.04 -13.88 -26.04
N PHE A 64 -17.56 -14.48 -24.95
CA PHE A 64 -16.47 -13.92 -24.14
C PHE A 64 -15.16 -13.90 -24.92
N ARG A 65 -14.82 -15.00 -25.62
CA ARG A 65 -13.58 -15.13 -26.41
C ARG A 65 -13.50 -14.19 -27.62
N ILE A 66 -14.63 -13.73 -28.14
CA ILE A 66 -14.66 -12.70 -29.20
C ILE A 66 -14.30 -11.31 -28.64
N HIS A 67 -14.78 -10.97 -27.44
CA HIS A 67 -14.65 -9.61 -26.89
C HIS A 67 -13.57 -9.48 -25.81
N TRP A 68 -13.01 -10.58 -25.29
CA TRP A 68 -12.01 -10.51 -24.22
C TRP A 68 -10.75 -9.76 -24.67
N LYS A 69 -10.38 -9.87 -25.97
CA LYS A 69 -9.27 -9.10 -26.55
C LYS A 69 -9.54 -7.61 -26.47
N THR A 70 -10.78 -7.20 -26.77
CA THR A 70 -11.23 -5.80 -26.69
C THR A 70 -11.25 -5.31 -25.25
N VAL A 71 -11.76 -6.13 -24.32
CA VAL A 71 -11.77 -5.82 -22.87
C VAL A 71 -10.36 -5.67 -22.32
N VAL A 72 -9.45 -6.60 -22.65
CA VAL A 72 -8.05 -6.54 -22.22
C VAL A 72 -7.33 -5.36 -22.85
N LEU A 73 -7.59 -5.05 -24.12
CA LEU A 73 -7.01 -3.88 -24.79
C LEU A 73 -7.47 -2.58 -24.11
N VAL A 74 -8.78 -2.43 -23.85
CA VAL A 74 -9.31 -1.26 -23.13
C VAL A 74 -8.74 -1.16 -21.72
N LEU A 75 -8.60 -2.29 -21.02
CA LEU A 75 -8.02 -2.34 -19.68
C LEU A 75 -6.52 -1.99 -19.70
N LEU A 76 -5.75 -2.50 -20.67
CA LEU A 76 -4.34 -2.14 -20.84
C LEU A 76 -4.16 -0.67 -21.18
N ILE A 77 -5.01 -0.11 -22.03
CA ILE A 77 -5.01 1.33 -22.34
C ILE A 77 -5.34 2.13 -21.09
N GLY A 78 -6.36 1.72 -20.32
CA GLY A 78 -6.75 2.39 -19.07
C GLY A 78 -5.64 2.34 -18.00
N VAL A 79 -5.04 1.18 -17.80
CA VAL A 79 -3.91 1.00 -16.86
C VAL A 79 -2.68 1.77 -17.33
N GLY A 80 -2.37 1.73 -18.64
CA GLY A 80 -1.26 2.47 -19.23
C GLY A 80 -1.45 3.98 -19.12
N ALA A 81 -2.65 4.50 -19.38
CA ALA A 81 -2.98 5.90 -19.22
C ALA A 81 -2.89 6.34 -17.75
N TYR A 82 -3.42 5.55 -16.82
CA TYR A 82 -3.29 5.81 -15.38
C TYR A 82 -1.83 5.81 -14.93
N GLY A 83 -1.04 4.82 -15.37
CA GLY A 83 0.39 4.73 -15.07
C GLY A 83 1.18 5.91 -15.63
N TYR A 84 0.89 6.32 -16.88
CA TYR A 84 1.49 7.49 -17.50
C TYR A 84 1.19 8.76 -16.72
N MET A 85 -0.07 8.98 -16.32
CA MET A 85 -0.44 10.14 -15.49
C MET A 85 0.23 10.09 -14.12
N ASN A 86 0.47 8.92 -13.53
CA ASN A 86 1.13 8.81 -12.23
C ASN A 86 2.64 9.11 -12.33
N LEU A 87 3.32 8.60 -13.36
CA LEU A 87 4.73 8.89 -13.62
C LEU A 87 4.97 10.36 -13.94
N ASN A 88 4.02 11.01 -14.64
CA ASN A 88 4.11 12.43 -14.98
C ASN A 88 3.70 13.36 -13.81
N ASN A 89 3.04 12.83 -12.77
CA ASN A 89 2.77 13.53 -11.51
C ASN A 89 3.80 13.14 -10.42
N THR A 90 4.99 12.74 -10.82
CA THR A 90 6.12 12.77 -9.89
C THR A 90 6.47 14.25 -9.74
N ASP A 91 5.72 14.95 -8.90
CA ASP A 91 6.19 16.20 -8.33
C ASP A 91 7.57 15.85 -7.76
N ASP A 92 8.62 16.49 -8.28
CA ASP A 92 9.91 16.53 -7.62
C ASP A 92 9.65 17.26 -6.30
N TYR A 93 9.19 16.51 -5.30
CA TYR A 93 9.20 16.94 -3.92
C TYR A 93 10.67 17.04 -3.55
N GLU A 94 11.27 18.20 -3.85
CA GLU A 94 12.43 18.66 -3.12
C GLU A 94 11.99 18.68 -1.65
N MET A 95 12.31 17.59 -0.93
CA MET A 95 12.22 17.57 0.52
C MET A 95 13.23 18.59 1.01
N SER A 96 12.76 19.83 1.15
CA SER A 96 13.52 20.87 1.79
C SER A 96 13.87 20.33 3.17
N PRO A 97 15.17 20.18 3.52
CA PRO A 97 15.58 19.55 4.76
C PRO A 97 14.92 20.32 5.91
N VAL A 98 14.07 19.63 6.67
CA VAL A 98 13.49 20.20 7.88
C VAL A 98 14.63 20.25 8.89
N ASN A 99 15.21 21.43 9.03
CA ASN A 99 16.20 21.71 10.06
C ASN A 99 15.48 21.80 11.41
N LEU A 100 15.27 20.65 12.04
CA LEU A 100 14.90 20.61 13.45
C LEU A 100 16.12 21.07 14.26
N ASN A 101 16.01 22.21 14.94
CA ASN A 101 16.99 22.63 15.92
C ASN A 101 16.71 21.87 17.22
N LEU A 102 17.34 20.70 17.39
CA LEU A 102 17.20 19.88 18.59
C LEU A 102 18.28 20.30 19.58
N GLU A 103 17.87 20.86 20.71
CA GLU A 103 18.77 21.03 21.84
C GLU A 103 18.92 19.70 22.58
N PRO A 104 20.13 19.34 23.03
CA PRO A 104 20.33 18.14 23.85
C PRO A 104 19.48 18.22 25.12
N ALA A 105 18.67 17.19 25.37
CA ALA A 105 17.84 17.09 26.56
C ALA A 105 18.32 15.93 27.44
N THR A 106 18.57 16.20 28.71
CA THR A 106 18.94 15.17 29.70
C THR A 106 17.67 14.59 30.32
N ALA A 107 17.61 13.26 30.43
CA ALA A 107 16.51 12.58 31.09
C ALA A 107 16.60 12.68 32.62
N THR A 108 15.45 12.67 33.28
CA THR A 108 15.34 12.79 34.75
C THR A 108 15.50 11.44 35.47
N GLU A 109 15.35 10.33 34.76
CA GLU A 109 15.43 8.97 35.33
C GLU A 109 16.89 8.51 35.52
N PRO A 110 17.17 7.61 36.48
CA PRO A 110 18.53 7.19 36.83
C PRO A 110 19.19 6.26 35.80
N ASP A 111 18.43 5.65 34.89
CA ASP A 111 18.95 4.80 33.81
C ASP A 111 18.17 5.05 32.50
N PRO A 112 18.42 6.18 31.81
CA PRO A 112 17.67 6.54 30.61
C PRO A 112 18.26 5.90 29.34
N SER A 113 17.39 5.63 28.38
CA SER A 113 17.85 5.30 27.03
C SER A 113 18.51 6.51 26.37
N VAL A 114 19.73 6.34 25.85
CA VAL A 114 20.44 7.37 25.07
C VAL A 114 19.93 7.34 23.64
N ILE A 115 19.48 8.49 23.14
CA ILE A 115 18.90 8.64 21.80
C ILE A 115 19.77 9.62 21.02
N TYR A 116 20.27 9.18 19.87
CA TYR A 116 20.99 10.02 18.92
C TYR A 116 20.06 10.43 17.78
N ALA A 117 20.15 11.68 17.37
CA ALA A 117 19.42 12.20 16.24
C ALA A 117 20.32 13.15 15.44
N ILE A 118 20.31 12.99 14.12
CA ILE A 118 20.97 13.89 13.19
C ILE A 118 19.91 14.75 12.49
N THR A 119 20.26 16.01 12.22
CA THR A 119 19.33 17.00 11.66
C THR A 119 19.75 17.36 10.24
N GLY A 120 18.81 17.95 9.48
CA GLY A 120 19.08 18.41 8.12
C GLY A 120 19.21 17.29 7.08
N THR A 121 18.68 16.09 7.36
CA THR A 121 18.63 14.97 6.41
C THR A 121 17.37 15.02 5.57
N ASN A 122 17.42 14.49 4.35
CA ASN A 122 16.27 14.41 3.44
C ASN A 122 15.86 12.96 3.14
N GLY A 123 16.56 11.98 3.75
CA GLY A 123 16.26 10.56 3.63
C GLY A 123 16.75 9.92 2.33
N ALA A 124 17.28 10.71 1.39
CA ALA A 124 18.01 10.28 0.21
C ALA A 124 19.52 10.60 0.32
N ASP A 125 19.92 11.28 1.39
CA ASP A 125 21.30 11.63 1.73
C ASP A 125 21.96 10.54 2.59
N ASP A 126 23.23 10.77 2.92
CA ASP A 126 24.05 9.87 3.72
C ASP A 126 23.71 9.91 5.22
N GLY A 127 22.46 10.23 5.56
CA GLY A 127 22.01 10.42 6.94
C GLY A 127 22.20 9.16 7.78
N VAL A 128 21.90 7.97 7.26
CA VAL A 128 22.06 6.74 8.04
C VAL A 128 23.52 6.51 8.44
N ASN A 129 24.48 6.73 7.53
CA ASN A 129 25.90 6.56 7.85
C ASN A 129 26.37 7.64 8.84
N ARG A 130 25.95 8.90 8.68
CA ARG A 130 26.24 9.96 9.66
C ARG A 130 25.70 9.66 11.06
N LEU A 131 24.54 8.99 11.15
CA LEU A 131 24.00 8.56 12.45
C LEU A 131 24.84 7.43 13.05
N ILE A 132 25.27 6.47 12.23
CA ILE A 132 26.14 5.36 12.67
C ILE A 132 27.48 5.92 13.17
N ASP A 133 28.10 6.83 12.42
CA ASP A 133 29.37 7.46 12.82
C ASP A 133 29.24 8.23 14.14
N LEU A 134 28.15 8.99 14.31
CA LEU A 134 27.86 9.71 15.56
C LEU A 134 27.73 8.73 16.74
N MET A 135 27.11 7.58 16.54
CA MET A 135 26.98 6.56 17.59
C MET A 135 28.34 5.90 17.91
N ASP A 136 29.17 5.66 16.89
CA ASP A 136 30.51 5.08 17.06
C ASP A 136 31.45 6.03 17.81
N GLU A 137 31.37 7.34 17.55
CA GLU A 137 32.08 8.40 18.30
C GLU A 137 31.71 8.41 19.80
N HIS A 138 30.54 7.92 20.16
CA HIS A 138 30.06 7.80 21.54
C HIS A 138 30.19 6.38 22.10
N ASP A 139 31.12 5.58 21.57
CA ASP A 139 31.41 4.20 22.00
C ASP A 139 30.19 3.27 21.94
N GLN A 140 29.24 3.56 21.03
CA GLN A 140 27.98 2.82 20.90
C GLN A 140 27.77 2.30 19.47
N PRO A 141 28.64 1.39 18.98
CA PRO A 141 28.62 0.90 17.61
C PRO A 141 27.29 0.22 17.29
N PHE A 142 26.82 0.40 16.05
CA PHE A 142 25.57 -0.21 15.56
C PHE A 142 25.74 -1.72 15.23
N TYR A 143 26.96 -2.27 15.36
CA TYR A 143 27.33 -3.67 15.09
C TYR A 143 28.62 -4.09 15.82
#